data_AF-A0A645H3X6-F1
#
_entry.id   AF-A0A645H3X6-F1
#
_cell.length_a   1.000
_cell.length_b   1.000
_cell.length_c   1.000
_cell.angle_alpha   90.00
_cell.angle_beta   90.00
_cell.angle_gamma   90.00
#
_symmetry.space_group_name_H-M   'P 1'
#
loop_
_entity.id
_entity.type
_entity.pdbx_description
1 polymer ?
#
loop_
_entity_poly.entity_id
_entity_poly.type
_entity_poly.pdbx_seq_one_letter_code
_entity_poly.pdbx_strand_id
1 'polypeptide(L)'
;MTTQFPRETQQLVKFIEKQAFADEDKKRWTEFLTENGLDQEILEEVHKKFLEIPKESFANDWQRAQNNMEFTKIQKQWRLDQASRNFKRSR
;
A
#
# COMPACT_ATOMS: atom_id res chain seq x y z
N MET A 1 -22.95 8.19 1.08
CA MET A 1 -22.49 7.62 -0.20
C MET A 1 -21.33 6.70 0.13
N THR A 2 -21.49 5.38 -0.04
CA THR A 2 -20.45 4.42 0.33
C THR A 2 -19.37 4.48 -0.74
N THR A 3 -18.33 5.29 -0.52
CA THR A 3 -17.13 5.28 -1.39
C THR A 3 -16.56 3.88 -1.32
N GLN A 4 -16.91 3.04 -2.29
CA GLN A 4 -16.46 1.66 -2.36
C GLN A 4 -15.01 1.70 -2.79
N PHE A 5 -14.11 1.86 -1.80
CA PHE A 5 -12.68 1.78 -2.03
C PHE A 5 -12.35 0.44 -2.69
N PRO A 6 -11.50 0.43 -3.74
CA PRO A 6 -10.96 -0.80 -4.29
C PRO A 6 -10.43 -1.70 -3.18
N ARG A 7 -10.54 -3.01 -3.34
CA ARG A 7 -10.07 -3.97 -2.31
C ARG A 7 -8.60 -3.73 -1.99
N GLU A 8 -7.80 -3.36 -2.98
CA GLU A 8 -6.38 -3.04 -2.84
C GLU A 8 -6.14 -1.83 -1.93
N THR A 9 -6.99 -0.79 -2.04
CA THR A 9 -6.91 0.40 -1.17
C THR A 9 -7.20 0.04 0.27
N GLN A 10 -8.22 -0.78 0.51
CA GLN A 10 -8.52 -1.24 1.87
C GLN A 10 -7.40 -2.13 2.44
N GLN A 11 -6.74 -2.94 1.60
CA GLN A 11 -5.61 -3.75 2.02
C GLN A 11 -4.39 -2.90 2.35
N LEU A 12 -4.09 -1.87 1.55
CA LEU A 12 -2.99 -0.95 1.79
C LEU A 12 -3.20 -0.13 3.07
N VAL A 13 -4.42 0.41 3.29
CA VAL A 13 -4.76 1.12 4.53
C VAL A 13 -4.56 0.21 5.75
N LYS A 14 -5.09 -1.01 5.71
CA LYS A 14 -4.88 -1.98 6.80
C LYS A 14 -3.41 -2.34 7.02
N PHE A 15 -2.62 -2.41 5.95
CA PHE A 15 -1.18 -2.63 6.05
C PHE A 15 -0.49 -1.46 6.76
N ILE A 16 -0.80 -0.22 6.34
CA ILE A 16 -0.30 1.01 6.94
C ILE A 16 -0.69 1.12 8.41
N GLU A 17 -1.94 0.79 8.77
CA GLU A 17 -2.41 0.79 10.16
C GLU A 17 -1.68 -0.22 11.04
N LYS A 18 -1.40 -1.42 10.50
CA LYS A 18 -0.65 -2.47 11.22
C LYS A 18 0.81 -2.12 11.43
N GLN A 19 1.41 -1.31 10.56
CA GLN A 19 2.80 -0.91 10.69
C GLN A 19 2.93 0.31 11.62
N ALA A 20 4.08 0.39 12.29
CA ALA A 20 4.46 1.51 13.15
C ALA A 20 4.96 2.71 12.33
N PHE A 21 4.20 3.13 11.32
CA PHE A 21 4.46 4.39 10.61
C PHE A 21 4.08 5.59 11.46
N ALA A 22 4.69 6.75 11.19
CA ALA A 22 4.33 8.01 11.81
C ALA A 22 2.86 8.37 11.50
N ASP A 23 2.14 8.88 12.50
CA ASP A 23 0.73 9.27 12.35
C ASP A 23 0.51 10.33 11.24
N GLU A 24 1.50 11.19 10.99
CA GLU A 24 1.47 12.14 9.87
C GLU A 24 1.48 11.45 8.50
N ASP A 25 2.36 10.46 8.30
CA ASP A 25 2.42 9.67 7.07
C ASP A 25 1.12 8.87 6.89
N LYS A 26 0.58 8.28 7.97
CA LYS A 26 -0.70 7.54 7.95
C LYS A 26 -1.86 8.42 7.48
N LYS A 27 -1.99 9.64 8.02
CA LYS A 27 -3.02 10.59 7.60
C LYS A 27 -2.85 11.00 6.15
N ARG A 28 -1.64 11.40 5.76
CA ARG A 28 -1.32 11.82 4.39
C ARG A 28 -1.68 10.74 3.36
N TRP A 29 -1.32 9.49 3.65
CA TRP A 29 -1.67 8.37 2.77
C TRP A 29 -3.16 8.06 2.78
N THR A 30 -3.83 8.10 3.93
CA THR A 30 -5.28 7.85 4.01
C THR A 30 -6.08 8.91 3.24
N GLU A 31 -5.71 10.19 3.38
CA GLU A 31 -6.33 11.29 2.64
C GLU A 31 -6.07 11.17 1.14
N PHE A 32 -4.84 10.88 0.73
CA PHE A 32 -4.51 10.67 -0.68
C PHE A 32 -5.27 9.48 -1.28
N LEU A 33 -5.32 8.35 -0.58
CA LEU A 33 -6.06 7.15 -1.00
C LEU A 33 -7.57 7.39 -1.06
N THR A 34 -8.07 8.33 -0.27
CA THR A 34 -9.48 8.75 -0.26
C THR A 34 -9.82 9.59 -1.49
N GLU A 35 -8.93 10.50 -1.87
CA GLU A 35 -9.19 11.53 -2.88
C GLU A 35 -8.76 11.10 -4.30
N ASN A 36 -7.56 10.52 -4.43
CA ASN A 36 -6.95 10.13 -5.71
C ASN A 36 -7.02 8.62 -5.97
N GLY A 37 -7.28 7.81 -4.94
CA GLY A 37 -7.20 6.36 -5.02
C GLY A 37 -5.76 5.85 -4.92
N LEU A 38 -5.57 4.58 -5.26
CA LEU A 38 -4.27 3.92 -5.12
C LEU A 38 -3.38 4.28 -6.31
N ASP A 39 -2.25 4.90 -6.03
CA ASP A 39 -1.27 5.35 -7.03
C ASP A 39 0.10 4.70 -6.83
N GLN A 40 0.91 4.66 -7.90
CA GLN A 40 2.26 4.13 -7.84
C GLN A 40 3.17 4.95 -6.93
N GLU A 41 3.06 6.28 -6.92
CA GLU A 41 3.90 7.14 -6.08
C GLU A 41 3.70 6.83 -4.60
N ILE A 42 2.44 6.68 -4.16
CA ILE A 42 2.14 6.31 -2.77
C ILE A 42 2.64 4.91 -2.45
N LEU A 43 2.50 3.94 -3.36
CA LEU A 43 3.06 2.61 -3.15
C LEU A 43 4.60 2.66 -3.00
N GLU A 44 5.30 3.42 -3.84
CA GLU A 44 6.75 3.56 -3.72
C GLU A 44 7.16 4.33 -2.46
N GLU A 45 6.39 5.35 -2.06
CA GLU A 45 6.64 6.12 -0.83
C GLU A 45 6.46 5.23 0.41
N VAL A 46 5.36 4.47 0.50
CA VAL A 46 5.12 3.51 1.59
C VAL A 46 6.20 2.43 1.61
N HIS A 47 6.64 1.94 0.45
CA HIS A 47 7.71 0.93 0.37
C HIS A 47 9.05 1.46 0.86
N LYS A 48 9.43 2.68 0.45
CA LYS A 48 10.64 3.35 0.93
C LYS A 48 10.59 3.55 2.44
N LYS A 49 9.51 4.13 2.95
CA LYS A 49 9.31 4.32 4.39
C LYS A 49 9.35 3.01 5.15
N PHE A 50 8.76 1.95 4.60
CA PHE A 50 8.83 0.60 5.19
C PHE A 50 10.27 0.05 5.24
N LEU A 51 11.09 0.32 4.23
CA LEU A 51 12.51 -0.06 4.21
C LEU A 51 13.36 0.77 5.16
N GLU A 52 12.97 2.02 5.42
CA GLU A 52 13.60 2.93 6.39
C GLU A 52 13.31 2.53 7.84
N ILE A 53 12.25 1.75 8.11
CA ILE A 53 11.98 1.23 9.45
C ILE A 53 13.17 0.33 9.87
N PRO A 54 13.85 0.68 10.98
CA PRO A 54 14.98 -0.10 11.45
C PRO A 54 14.53 -1.51 11.81
N LYS A 55 15.39 -2.49 11.52
CA LYS A 55 15.11 -3.92 11.79
C LYS A 55 14.75 -4.19 13.25
N GLU A 56 15.25 -3.35 14.16
CA GLU A 56 15.02 -3.41 15.61
C GLU A 56 13.56 -3.10 16.00
N SER A 57 12.79 -2.39 15.17
CA SER A 57 11.35 -2.18 15.38
C SER A 57 10.52 -3.40 15.01
N PHE A 58 11.10 -4.39 14.32
CA PHE A 58 10.44 -5.66 14.02
C PHE A 58 10.84 -6.72 15.05
N ALA A 59 9.90 -7.58 15.45
CA ALA A 59 10.22 -8.62 16.41
C ALA A 59 11.25 -9.63 15.90
N ASN A 60 11.34 -9.84 14.57
CA ASN A 60 12.32 -10.70 13.89
C ASN A 60 12.42 -10.37 12.38
N ASP A 61 13.55 -10.73 11.73
CA ASP A 61 13.74 -10.58 10.27
C ASP A 61 12.64 -11.28 9.45
N TRP A 62 12.08 -12.37 9.96
CA TRP A 62 10.97 -13.08 9.32
C TRP A 62 9.69 -12.22 9.25
N GLN A 63 9.39 -11.44 10.30
CA GLN A 63 8.24 -10.55 10.30
C GLN A 63 8.40 -9.43 9.27
N ARG A 64 9.63 -8.90 9.12
CA ARG A 64 9.96 -7.94 8.07
C ARG A 64 9.78 -8.54 6.67
N ALA A 65 10.25 -9.78 6.46
CA ALA A 65 10.10 -10.49 5.20
C ALA A 65 8.62 -10.77 4.87
N GLN A 66 7.82 -11.18 5.86
CA GLN A 66 6.39 -11.40 5.69
C GLN A 66 5.66 -10.10 5.33
N ASN A 67 5.94 -9.00 6.03
CA ASN A 67 5.34 -7.70 5.73
C ASN A 67 5.75 -7.23 4.33
N ASN A 68 7.00 -7.42 3.91
CA ASN A 68 7.45 -7.09 2.56
C ASN A 68 6.75 -7.96 1.49
N MET A 69 6.52 -9.25 1.76
CA MET A 69 5.75 -10.13 0.87
C MET A 69 4.28 -9.69 0.77
N GLU A 70 3.65 -9.35 1.89
CA GLU A 70 2.27 -8.85 1.92
C GLU A 70 2.14 -7.55 1.11
N PHE A 71 3.07 -6.62 1.32
CA PHE A 71 3.13 -5.37 0.55
C PHE A 71 3.33 -5.62 -0.95
N THR A 72 4.31 -6.45 -1.33
CA THR A 72 4.60 -6.79 -2.74
C THR A 72 3.39 -7.44 -3.42
N LYS A 73 2.61 -8.26 -2.69
CA LYS A 73 1.39 -8.87 -3.21
C LYS A 73 0.34 -7.82 -3.54
N ILE A 74 0.11 -6.85 -2.64
CA ILE A 74 -0.82 -5.73 -2.86
C ILE A 74 -0.38 -4.91 -4.08
N GLN A 75 0.91 -4.56 -4.15
CA GLN A 75 1.46 -3.80 -5.27
C GLN A 75 1.30 -4.53 -6.61
N LYS A 76 1.54 -5.85 -6.65
CA LYS A 76 1.34 -6.66 -7.85
C LYS A 76 -0.13 -6.76 -8.24
N GLN A 77 -1.04 -6.95 -7.28
CA GLN A 77 -2.49 -7.00 -7.57
C GLN A 77 -2.98 -5.68 -8.17
N TRP A 78 -2.60 -4.54 -7.56
CA TRP A 78 -2.97 -3.23 -8.09
C TRP A 78 -2.41 -3.01 -9.50
N ARG A 79 -1.13 -3.32 -9.72
CA ARG A 79 -0.50 -3.18 -11.05
C ARG A 79 -1.22 -4.01 -12.10
N LEU A 80 -1.64 -5.23 -11.75
CA LEU A 80 -2.41 -6.09 -12.65
C LEU A 80 -3.81 -5.54 -12.92
N ASP A 81 -4.49 -4.97 -11.91
CA ASP A 81 -5.80 -4.33 -12.11
C ASP A 81 -5.68 -3.12 -13.06
N GLN A 82 -4.69 -2.25 -12.84
CA GLN A 82 -4.39 -1.12 -13.71
C GLN A 82 -4.04 -1.56 -15.14
N ALA A 83 -3.18 -2.58 -15.30
CA ALA A 83 -2.83 -3.12 -16.60
C ALA A 83 -4.05 -3.72 -17.33
N SER A 84 -4.90 -4.45 -16.60
CA SER A 84 -6.15 -5.02 -17.13
C SER A 84 -7.13 -3.94 -17.60
N ARG A 85 -7.28 -2.86 -16.82
CA ARG A 85 -8.09 -1.68 -17.17
C ARG A 85 -7.58 -1.00 -18.44
N ASN A 86 -6.27 -0.86 -18.60
CA ASN A 86 -5.65 -0.33 -19.82
C ASN A 86 -5.86 -1.26 -21.02
N PHE A 87 -5.78 -2.58 -20.82
CA PHE A 87 -5.94 -3.56 -21.90
C PHE A 87 -7.38 -3.61 -22.44
N LYS A 88 -8.40 -3.48 -21.59
CA LYS A 88 -9.82 -3.38 -22.01
C LYS A 88 -10.14 -2.13 -22.80
N ARG A 89 -9.33 -1.07 -22.68
CA ARG A 89 -9.55 0.22 -23.35
C ARG A 89 -8.93 0.28 -24.75
N SER A 90 -8.06 -0.68 -25.09
CA SER A 90 -7.32 -0.73 -26.35
C SER A 90 -7.93 -1.70 -27.39
N ARG A 91 -9.15 -2.18 -27.17
CA ARG A 91 -9.84 -3.15 -28.03
C ARG A 91 -11.22 -2.63 -28.41
#